data_AF-A0A3N0ZL56-F1
#
_entry.id   AF-A0A3N0ZL56-F1
#
_cell.length_a   1.000
_cell.length_b   1.000
_cell.length_c   1.000
_cell.angle_alpha   90.00
_cell.angle_beta   90.00
_cell.angle_gamma   90.00
#
_symmetry.space_group_name_H-M   'P 1'
#
loop_
_entity.id
_entity.type
_entity.pdbx_description
1 polymer ?
#
loop_
_entity_poly.entity_id
_entity_poly.type
_entity_poly.pdbx_seq_one_letter_code
_entity_poly.pdbx_strand_id
1 'polypeptide(L)'
;MIAVKLKGGLGNQMFQYAFGRSLAIKNNTGLFLDLSYLKDRTKKVFFQFRDFELNIFNITSEVVENCVQDNLTVQKERHFHFEPEALDYPDNSYLDGYWQSEKYFKLFEKEIRNDFTFKNKLPDVAQGLTEKILDTNSICLHIRRGFTNNIKDRIYHGFAGMDYYNQSIELMKSRIKNPVFYVFSDNQEWCK
;
A
#
# COMPACT_ATOMS: atom_id res chain seq x y z
N MET A 1 0.59 22.06 -9.73
CA MET A 1 0.30 20.59 -9.70
C MET A 1 0.74 19.92 -8.39
N ILE A 2 0.23 18.72 -8.07
CA ILE A 2 0.80 17.84 -7.03
C ILE A 2 1.54 16.67 -7.70
N ALA A 3 2.78 16.40 -7.29
CA ALA A 3 3.56 15.26 -7.75
C ALA A 3 3.91 14.33 -6.59
N VAL A 4 3.92 13.02 -6.82
CA VAL A 4 4.22 12.02 -5.79
C VAL A 4 5.25 11.03 -6.30
N LYS A 5 6.34 10.88 -5.55
CA LYS A 5 7.36 9.85 -5.83
C LYS A 5 6.89 8.50 -5.31
N LEU A 6 6.55 7.58 -6.20
CA LEU A 6 6.10 6.24 -5.81
C LEU A 6 7.25 5.36 -5.34
N LYS A 7 7.04 4.60 -4.25
CA LYS A 7 8.05 3.73 -3.63
C LYS A 7 7.41 2.52 -2.97
N GLY A 8 8.11 1.39 -3.01
CA GLY A 8 7.66 0.15 -2.36
C GLY A 8 6.56 -0.56 -3.15
N GLY A 9 5.96 -1.58 -2.52
CA GLY A 9 4.91 -2.39 -3.18
C GLY A 9 3.54 -1.69 -3.18
N LEU A 10 2.55 -2.35 -3.77
CA LEU A 10 1.19 -1.84 -3.97
C LEU A 10 0.61 -1.08 -2.77
N GLY A 11 0.67 -1.64 -1.55
CA GLY A 11 0.13 -0.98 -0.36
C GLY A 11 0.73 0.41 -0.11
N ASN A 12 2.04 0.57 -0.29
CA ASN A 12 2.71 1.87 -0.16
C ASN A 12 2.30 2.80 -1.30
N GLN A 13 2.24 2.28 -2.53
CA GLN A 13 1.79 3.07 -3.68
C GLN A 13 0.36 3.58 -3.48
N MET A 14 -0.52 2.79 -2.85
CA MET A 14 -1.89 3.21 -2.51
C MET A 14 -1.91 4.37 -1.51
N PHE A 15 -1.13 4.31 -0.43
CA PHE A 15 -1.03 5.43 0.52
C PHE A 15 -0.49 6.71 -0.12
N GLN A 16 0.59 6.57 -0.90
CA GLN A 16 1.23 7.66 -1.63
C GLN A 16 0.26 8.32 -2.62
N TYR A 17 -0.44 7.50 -3.42
CA TYR A 17 -1.49 7.97 -4.32
C TYR A 17 -2.61 8.68 -3.57
N ALA A 18 -3.14 8.06 -2.52
CA ALA A 18 -4.31 8.59 -1.80
C ALA A 18 -4.02 9.96 -1.17
N PHE A 19 -2.83 10.14 -0.59
CA PHE A 19 -2.44 11.44 -0.06
C PHE A 19 -2.24 12.49 -1.16
N GLY A 20 -1.51 12.16 -2.24
CA GLY A 20 -1.36 13.07 -3.38
C GLY A 20 -2.70 13.46 -4.01
N ARG A 21 -3.61 12.49 -4.14
CA ARG A 21 -4.96 12.68 -4.68
C ARG A 21 -5.81 13.58 -3.79
N SER A 22 -5.73 13.41 -2.47
CA SER A 22 -6.37 14.29 -1.48
C SER A 22 -5.90 15.75 -1.64
N LEU A 23 -4.58 15.97 -1.72
CA LEU A 23 -4.02 17.31 -1.95
C LEU A 23 -4.38 17.89 -3.32
N ALA A 24 -4.40 17.06 -4.36
CA ALA A 24 -4.75 17.49 -5.72
C ALA A 24 -6.22 17.96 -5.79
N ILE A 25 -7.14 17.23 -5.14
CA ILE A 25 -8.55 17.64 -5.02
C ILE A 25 -8.66 18.94 -4.22
N LYS A 26 -8.01 19.01 -3.05
CA LYS A 26 -8.05 20.18 -2.16
C LYS A 26 -7.54 21.45 -2.83
N ASN A 27 -6.43 21.36 -3.56
CA ASN A 27 -5.80 22.50 -4.24
C ASN A 27 -6.37 22.73 -5.66
N ASN A 28 -7.39 21.98 -6.09
CA ASN A 28 -8.00 22.05 -7.42
C ASN A 28 -6.96 22.00 -8.56
N THR A 29 -6.10 20.98 -8.54
CA THR A 29 -4.93 20.85 -9.42
C THR A 29 -4.74 19.40 -9.88
N GLY A 30 -3.84 19.18 -10.84
CA GLY A 30 -3.52 17.84 -11.36
C GLY A 30 -2.63 17.01 -10.43
N LEU A 31 -2.72 15.67 -10.53
CA LEU A 31 -1.88 14.71 -9.82
C LEU A 31 -0.93 13.99 -10.79
N PHE A 32 0.36 13.98 -10.44
CA PHE A 32 1.42 13.29 -11.18
C PHE A 32 2.07 12.21 -10.31
N LEU A 33 2.25 11.02 -10.86
CA LEU A 33 2.93 9.91 -10.21
C LEU A 33 4.30 9.70 -10.85
N ASP A 34 5.34 10.00 -10.09
CA ASP A 34 6.72 9.84 -10.52
C ASP A 34 7.22 8.42 -10.25
N LEU A 35 7.58 7.72 -11.33
CA LEU A 35 8.12 6.36 -11.31
C LEU A 35 9.64 6.30 -11.18
N SER A 36 10.35 7.43 -11.06
CA SER A 36 11.82 7.49 -11.04
C SER A 36 12.45 6.49 -10.07
N TYR A 37 11.88 6.36 -8.87
CA TYR A 37 12.33 5.38 -7.86
C TYR A 37 11.97 3.95 -8.21
N LEU A 38 10.76 3.70 -8.74
CA LEU A 38 10.32 2.36 -9.14
C LEU A 38 11.03 1.87 -10.41
N LYS A 39 11.58 2.75 -11.24
CA LYS A 39 12.35 2.43 -12.45
C LYS A 39 13.85 2.38 -12.23
N ASP A 40 14.36 2.91 -11.12
CA ASP A 40 15.76 2.77 -10.74
C ASP A 40 16.12 1.29 -10.56
N ARG A 41 17.00 0.79 -11.43
CA ARG A 41 17.54 -0.58 -11.40
C ARG A 41 18.99 -0.64 -10.92
N THR A 42 19.49 0.45 -10.31
CA THR A 42 20.83 0.48 -9.70
C THR A 42 20.93 -0.62 -8.65
N LYS A 43 21.99 -1.43 -8.74
CA LYS A 43 22.20 -2.59 -7.86
C LYS A 43 22.28 -2.15 -6.40
N LYS A 44 21.36 -2.64 -5.58
CA LYS A 44 21.30 -2.40 -4.13
C LYS A 44 21.29 -3.75 -3.40
N VAL A 45 22.07 -3.84 -2.33
CA VAL A 45 22.16 -5.06 -1.51
C VAL A 45 20.89 -5.18 -0.65
N PHE A 46 20.30 -6.38 -0.58
CA PHE A 46 19.05 -6.67 0.14
C PHE A 46 17.84 -5.81 -0.26
N PHE A 47 17.79 -5.38 -1.52
CA PHE A 47 16.70 -4.56 -2.05
C PHE A 47 15.77 -5.38 -2.95
N GLN A 48 14.47 -5.27 -2.72
CA GLN A 48 13.47 -5.86 -3.62
C GLN A 48 12.93 -4.77 -4.55
N PHE A 49 13.21 -4.90 -5.84
CA PHE A 49 12.62 -4.05 -6.86
C PHE A 49 11.11 -4.24 -6.90
N ARG A 50 10.40 -3.13 -7.15
CA ARG A 50 8.94 -3.07 -7.24
C ARG A 50 8.58 -2.35 -8.52
N ASP A 51 7.54 -2.85 -9.17
CA ASP A 51 6.99 -2.24 -10.38
C ASP A 51 5.79 -1.36 -10.00
N PHE A 52 5.30 -0.60 -10.98
CA PHE A 52 4.08 0.19 -10.82
C PHE A 52 2.85 -0.73 -10.86
N GLU A 53 2.08 -0.75 -9.77
CA GLU A 53 1.00 -1.73 -9.57
C GLU A 53 -0.39 -1.08 -9.45
N LEU A 54 -0.49 0.25 -9.41
CA LEU A 54 -1.78 0.96 -9.28
C LEU A 54 -2.64 0.91 -10.55
N ASN A 55 -2.09 0.42 -11.67
CA ASN A 55 -2.80 0.33 -12.94
C ASN A 55 -4.03 -0.58 -12.88
N ILE A 56 -4.13 -1.48 -11.90
CA ILE A 56 -5.31 -2.34 -11.67
C ILE A 56 -6.55 -1.56 -11.19
N PHE A 57 -6.37 -0.34 -10.70
CA PHE A 57 -7.41 0.52 -10.13
C PHE A 57 -7.81 1.66 -11.08
N ASN A 58 -9.00 2.23 -10.86
CA ASN A 58 -9.55 3.39 -11.56
C ASN A 58 -8.95 4.74 -11.07
N ILE A 59 -7.62 4.80 -10.97
CA ILE A 59 -6.92 6.00 -10.49
C ILE A 59 -7.03 7.18 -11.48
N THR A 60 -7.04 8.40 -10.93
CA THR A 60 -7.02 9.67 -11.66
C THR A 60 -5.68 10.37 -11.44
N SER A 61 -4.75 10.16 -12.37
CA SER A 61 -3.41 10.76 -12.32
C SER A 61 -2.70 10.65 -13.68
N GLU A 62 -1.73 11.53 -13.92
CA GLU A 62 -0.73 11.35 -14.97
C GLU A 62 0.47 10.55 -14.43
N VAL A 63 0.94 9.55 -15.16
CA VAL A 63 2.09 8.73 -14.76
C VAL A 63 3.30 9.10 -15.59
N VAL A 64 4.39 9.49 -14.93
CA VAL A 64 5.61 9.95 -15.60
C VAL A 64 6.81 9.11 -15.19
N GLU A 65 7.78 8.94 -16.09
CA GLU A 65 9.00 8.17 -15.78
C GLU A 65 9.90 8.89 -14.79
N ASN A 66 9.94 10.23 -14.89
CA ASN A 66 10.68 11.12 -14.02
C ASN A 66 9.96 12.48 -14.01
N CYS A 67 9.70 13.02 -12.82
CA CYS A 67 9.13 14.35 -12.66
C CYS A 67 10.25 15.37 -12.43
N VAL A 68 10.31 16.41 -13.27
CA VAL A 68 11.28 17.49 -13.10
C VAL A 68 10.94 18.28 -11.84
N GLN A 69 11.85 18.30 -10.87
CA GLN A 69 11.64 18.92 -9.56
C GLN A 69 11.93 20.43 -9.54
N ASP A 70 12.53 20.99 -10.60
CA ASP A 70 13.12 22.34 -10.59
C ASP A 70 12.14 23.47 -10.23
N ASN A 71 10.83 23.25 -10.35
CA ASN A 71 9.78 24.22 -10.01
C ASN A 71 8.84 23.72 -8.90
N LEU A 72 9.17 22.63 -8.21
CA LEU A 72 8.33 22.02 -7.17
C LEU A 72 8.97 22.15 -5.79
N THR A 73 8.14 22.46 -4.79
CA THR A 73 8.55 22.43 -3.39
C THR A 73 8.56 20.98 -2.91
N VAL A 74 9.74 20.45 -2.61
CA VAL A 74 9.86 19.07 -2.09
C VAL A 74 9.34 18.99 -0.66
N GLN A 75 8.27 18.23 -0.48
CA GLN A 75 7.71 17.87 0.82
C GLN A 75 8.16 16.46 1.18
N LYS A 76 9.15 16.38 2.09
CA LYS A 76 9.69 15.09 2.53
C LYS A 76 9.05 14.63 3.82
N GLU A 77 8.52 13.41 3.85
CA GLU A 77 7.99 12.81 5.08
C GLU A 77 9.15 12.67 6.09
N ARG A 78 8.99 13.29 7.27
CA ARG A 78 10.07 13.38 8.26
C ARG A 78 10.11 12.14 9.14
N HIS A 79 8.96 11.52 9.36
CA HIS A 79 8.75 10.37 10.23
C HIS A 79 7.46 9.64 9.85
N PHE A 80 7.22 8.44 10.39
CA PHE A 80 6.05 7.63 10.03
C PHE A 80 4.77 7.90 10.85
N HIS A 81 4.77 8.90 11.73
CA HIS A 81 3.52 9.35 12.34
C HIS A 81 2.82 10.41 11.49
N PHE A 82 1.52 10.57 11.73
CA PHE A 82 0.70 11.57 11.05
C PHE A 82 1.16 13.01 11.38
N GLU A 83 1.31 13.84 10.35
CA GLU A 83 1.64 15.28 10.39
C GLU A 83 0.42 16.09 9.94
N PRO A 84 -0.36 16.70 10.86
CA PRO A 84 -1.52 17.50 10.49
C PRO A 84 -1.20 18.60 9.48
N GLU A 85 -0.03 19.23 9.57
CA GLU A 85 0.40 20.32 8.70
C GLU A 85 0.57 19.88 7.24
N ALA A 86 0.83 18.59 7.01
CA ALA A 86 0.94 18.04 5.65
C ALA A 86 -0.39 18.03 4.90
N LEU A 87 -1.53 18.13 5.60
CA LEU A 87 -2.85 18.30 4.97
C LEU A 87 -2.98 19.62 4.21
N ASP A 88 -2.15 20.62 4.53
CA ASP A 88 -2.19 21.96 3.96
C ASP A 88 -1.03 22.23 3.00
N TYR A 89 -0.32 21.20 2.55
CA TYR A 89 0.70 21.38 1.51
C TYR A 89 0.08 22.00 0.25
N PRO A 90 0.69 23.08 -0.26
CA PRO A 90 0.11 23.88 -1.32
C PRO A 90 0.25 23.18 -2.68
N ASP A 91 -0.34 23.80 -3.70
CA ASP A 91 0.00 23.48 -5.07
C ASP A 91 1.52 23.59 -5.33
N ASN A 92 2.00 22.88 -6.36
CA ASN A 92 3.43 22.73 -6.68
C ASN A 92 4.23 21.99 -5.61
N SER A 93 3.59 21.11 -4.85
CA SER A 93 4.26 20.21 -3.91
C SER A 93 4.70 18.91 -4.59
N TYR A 94 5.94 18.50 -4.31
CA TYR A 94 6.49 17.20 -4.69
C TYR A 94 6.65 16.33 -3.44
N LEU A 95 5.82 15.30 -3.30
CA LEU A 95 5.76 14.45 -2.11
C LEU A 95 6.79 13.32 -2.18
N ASP A 96 7.76 13.32 -1.27
CA ASP A 96 8.75 12.26 -1.07
C ASP A 96 8.54 11.60 0.31
N GLY A 97 7.81 10.47 0.33
CA GLY A 97 7.45 9.77 1.57
C GLY A 97 6.58 8.55 1.31
N TYR A 98 6.23 7.81 2.35
CA TYR A 98 5.27 6.70 2.30
C TYR A 98 3.86 7.12 2.72
N TRP A 99 3.73 8.09 3.63
CA TRP A 99 2.46 8.72 4.01
C TRP A 99 1.41 7.71 4.50
N GLN A 100 1.83 6.75 5.33
CA GLN A 100 1.06 5.56 5.70
C GLN A 100 0.01 5.83 6.80
N SER A 101 -0.83 6.85 6.60
CA SER A 101 -1.95 7.15 7.49
C SER A 101 -3.18 7.54 6.67
N GLU A 102 -4.32 6.90 6.95
CA GLU A 102 -5.59 7.27 6.32
C GLU A 102 -6.02 8.71 6.63
N LYS A 103 -5.52 9.28 7.72
CA LYS A 103 -5.80 10.65 8.13
C LYS A 103 -5.44 11.68 7.06
N TYR A 104 -4.44 11.40 6.22
CA TYR A 104 -4.01 12.27 5.13
C TYR A 104 -5.04 12.43 4.00
N PHE A 105 -5.96 11.49 3.87
CA PHE A 105 -6.97 11.47 2.80
C PHE A 105 -8.38 11.19 3.29
N LYS A 106 -8.59 11.22 4.62
CA LYS A 106 -9.88 10.94 5.25
C LYS A 106 -10.98 11.89 4.78
N LEU A 107 -10.64 13.15 4.52
CA LEU A 107 -11.58 14.16 4.02
C LEU A 107 -12.19 13.81 2.65
N PHE A 108 -11.45 13.06 1.82
CA PHE A 108 -11.87 12.66 0.47
C PHE A 108 -11.99 11.14 0.34
N GLU A 109 -12.37 10.44 1.43
CA GLU A 109 -12.37 8.98 1.46
C GLU A 109 -13.30 8.36 0.42
N LYS A 110 -14.37 9.05 0.03
CA LYS A 110 -15.32 8.58 -0.97
C LYS A 110 -14.67 8.55 -2.35
N GLU A 111 -13.97 9.62 -2.71
CA GLU A 111 -13.22 9.75 -3.95
C GLU A 111 -12.09 8.73 -3.99
N ILE A 112 -11.31 8.59 -2.91
CA ILE A 112 -10.24 7.59 -2.82
C ILE A 112 -10.76 6.16 -2.94
N ARG A 113 -11.90 5.84 -2.31
CA ARG A 113 -12.52 4.50 -2.45
C ARG A 113 -13.01 4.25 -3.87
N ASN A 114 -13.55 5.26 -4.54
CA ASN A 114 -13.95 5.15 -5.93
C ASN A 114 -12.73 4.92 -6.85
N ASP A 115 -11.65 5.65 -6.63
CA ASP A 115 -10.40 5.49 -7.38
C ASP A 115 -9.82 4.08 -7.19
N PHE A 116 -9.92 3.48 -5.99
CA PHE A 116 -9.49 2.11 -5.70
C PHE A 116 -10.52 1.02 -6.05
N THR A 117 -11.47 1.30 -6.94
CA THR A 117 -12.24 0.25 -7.60
C THR A 117 -11.40 -0.42 -8.69
N PHE A 118 -11.53 -1.74 -8.83
CA PHE A 118 -10.79 -2.49 -9.84
C PHE A 118 -11.31 -2.18 -11.24
N LYS A 119 -10.40 -2.00 -12.21
CA LYS A 119 -10.73 -1.81 -13.63
C LYS A 119 -11.36 -3.05 -14.25
N ASN A 120 -10.79 -4.20 -13.91
CA ASN A 120 -11.14 -5.48 -14.49
C ASN A 120 -11.80 -6.36 -13.44
N LYS A 121 -12.65 -7.27 -13.91
CA LYS A 121 -13.14 -8.37 -13.08
C LYS A 121 -11.96 -9.27 -12.65
N LEU A 122 -12.16 -9.98 -11.56
CA LEU A 122 -11.22 -11.04 -11.17
C LEU A 122 -11.08 -12.06 -12.32
N PRO A 123 -9.87 -12.61 -12.53
CA PRO A 123 -9.65 -13.61 -13.57
C PRO A 123 -10.41 -14.90 -13.23
N ASP A 124 -10.84 -15.65 -14.25
CA ASP A 124 -11.65 -16.87 -14.08
C ASP A 124 -10.99 -17.91 -13.17
N VAL A 125 -9.65 -17.98 -13.17
CA VAL A 125 -8.89 -18.87 -12.28
C VAL A 125 -9.13 -18.60 -10.79
N ALA A 126 -9.53 -17.38 -10.43
CA ALA A 126 -9.84 -17.00 -9.07
C ALA A 126 -11.31 -17.30 -8.70
N GLN A 127 -12.19 -17.54 -9.67
CA GLN A 127 -13.63 -17.67 -9.45
C GLN A 127 -13.96 -18.74 -8.42
N GLY A 128 -13.38 -19.95 -8.55
CA GLY A 128 -13.64 -21.04 -7.60
C GLY A 128 -13.15 -20.75 -6.18
N LEU A 129 -12.10 -19.93 -6.01
CA LEU A 129 -11.66 -19.46 -4.70
C LEU A 129 -12.60 -18.37 -4.17
N THR A 130 -13.04 -17.45 -5.04
CA THR A 130 -13.99 -16.38 -4.70
C THR A 130 -15.32 -16.96 -4.22
N GLU A 131 -15.88 -17.94 -4.91
CA GLU A 131 -17.12 -18.62 -4.52
C GLU A 131 -17.00 -19.22 -3.12
N LYS A 132 -15.90 -19.93 -2.83
CA LYS A 132 -15.63 -20.47 -1.49
C LYS A 132 -15.53 -19.37 -0.42
N ILE A 133 -14.81 -18.29 -0.71
CA ILE A 133 -14.68 -17.16 0.21
C ILE A 133 -16.03 -16.51 0.50
N LEU A 134 -16.92 -16.41 -0.48
CA LEU A 134 -18.25 -15.81 -0.30
C LEU A 134 -19.24 -16.75 0.41
N ASP A 135 -19.07 -18.07 0.28
CA ASP A 135 -19.94 -19.08 0.89
C ASP A 135 -19.57 -19.42 2.34
N THR A 136 -18.38 -19.02 2.81
CA THR A 136 -17.89 -19.34 4.16
C THR A 136 -17.77 -18.11 5.05
N ASN A 137 -17.77 -18.35 6.37
CA ASN A 137 -17.29 -17.36 7.34
C ASN A 137 -15.77 -17.20 7.22
N SER A 138 -15.37 -16.42 6.22
CA SER A 138 -14.00 -16.33 5.74
C SER A 138 -13.14 -15.41 6.58
N ILE A 139 -11.96 -15.89 6.95
CA ILE A 139 -10.96 -15.13 7.70
C ILE A 139 -9.70 -15.02 6.86
N CYS A 140 -9.34 -13.81 6.48
CA CYS A 140 -8.05 -13.53 5.85
C CYS A 140 -6.96 -13.55 6.91
N LEU A 141 -5.98 -14.46 6.77
CA LEU A 141 -4.81 -14.53 7.63
C LEU A 141 -3.57 -14.21 6.80
N HIS A 142 -3.01 -13.02 6.98
CA HIS A 142 -1.76 -12.64 6.31
C HIS A 142 -0.56 -12.96 7.21
N ILE A 143 0.34 -13.80 6.71
CA ILE A 143 1.56 -14.23 7.39
C ILE A 143 2.76 -13.73 6.61
N ARG A 144 3.37 -12.65 7.09
CA ARG A 144 4.59 -12.09 6.50
C ARG A 144 5.81 -12.60 7.28
N ARG A 145 6.56 -13.51 6.68
CA ARG A 145 7.75 -14.13 7.28
C ARG A 145 9.05 -13.44 6.91
N GLY A 146 9.03 -12.49 5.98
CA GLY A 146 10.18 -11.77 5.41
C GLY A 146 11.42 -11.65 6.32
N PHE A 147 12.59 -11.76 5.69
CA PHE A 147 13.91 -11.52 6.30
C PHE A 147 14.35 -12.46 7.43
N THR A 148 13.97 -13.75 7.38
CA THR A 148 14.42 -14.77 8.37
C THR A 148 15.95 -14.88 8.49
N ASN A 149 16.72 -14.35 7.54
CA ASN A 149 18.17 -14.45 7.51
C ASN A 149 18.90 -13.13 7.82
N ASN A 150 18.20 -11.99 7.99
CA ASN A 150 18.82 -10.71 8.32
C ASN A 150 18.31 -10.19 9.67
N ILE A 151 19.23 -9.99 10.62
CA ILE A 151 18.91 -9.49 11.96
C ILE A 151 18.45 -8.03 11.92
N LYS A 152 19.01 -7.21 11.02
CA LYS A 152 18.66 -5.78 10.91
C LYS A 152 17.21 -5.57 10.48
N ASP A 153 16.76 -6.35 9.50
CA ASP A 153 15.40 -6.25 8.98
C ASP A 153 14.38 -6.80 9.99
N ARG A 154 14.74 -7.84 10.75
CA ARG A 154 13.90 -8.37 11.85
C ARG A 154 13.71 -7.36 12.99
N ILE A 155 14.78 -6.64 13.35
CA ILE A 155 14.70 -5.58 14.37
C ILE A 155 13.84 -4.42 13.85
N TYR A 156 14.01 -4.04 12.58
CA TYR A 156 13.32 -2.89 12.00
C TYR A 156 11.84 -3.14 11.74
N HIS A 157 11.47 -4.32 11.21
CA HIS A 157 10.09 -4.65 10.84
C HIS A 157 9.31 -5.40 11.94
N GLY A 158 10.00 -5.88 12.98
CA GLY A 158 9.43 -6.78 13.98
C GLY A 158 9.28 -8.21 13.47
N PHE A 159 9.00 -9.13 14.40
CA PHE A 159 8.77 -10.54 14.09
C PHE A 159 7.54 -11.04 14.84
N ALA A 160 6.52 -11.46 14.10
CA ALA A 160 5.39 -12.18 14.65
C ALA A 160 5.74 -13.67 14.75
N GLY A 161 5.90 -14.15 15.98
CA GLY A 161 6.12 -15.58 16.27
C GLY A 161 4.85 -16.41 16.05
N MET A 162 5.00 -17.74 16.10
CA MET A 162 3.87 -18.66 15.95
C MET A 162 2.78 -18.41 16.99
N ASP A 163 3.16 -18.01 18.21
CA ASP A 163 2.22 -17.70 19.28
C ASP A 163 1.26 -16.55 18.92
N TYR A 164 1.73 -15.53 18.21
CA TYR A 164 0.88 -14.43 17.75
C TYR A 164 -0.21 -14.94 16.80
N TYR A 165 0.16 -15.81 15.86
CA TYR A 165 -0.78 -16.39 14.91
C TYR A 165 -1.74 -17.38 15.58
N ASN A 166 -1.25 -18.24 16.47
CA ASN A 166 -2.07 -19.18 17.23
C ASN A 166 -3.11 -18.46 18.10
N GLN A 167 -2.69 -17.44 18.86
CA GLN A 167 -3.61 -16.64 19.66
C GLN A 167 -4.64 -15.92 18.79
N SER A 168 -4.24 -15.40 17.63
CA SER A 168 -5.15 -14.76 16.68
C SER A 168 -6.18 -15.76 16.12
N ILE A 169 -5.74 -16.98 15.76
CA ILE A 169 -6.63 -18.05 15.26
C ILE A 169 -7.64 -18.45 16.34
N GLU A 170 -7.21 -18.70 17.58
CA GLU A 170 -8.11 -19.07 18.68
C GLU A 170 -9.08 -17.94 19.05
N LEU A 171 -8.61 -16.70 19.04
CA LEU A 171 -9.47 -15.52 19.22
C LEU A 171 -10.56 -15.48 18.15
N MET A 172 -10.21 -15.73 16.89
CA MET A 172 -11.18 -15.70 15.81
C MET A 172 -12.16 -16.88 15.85
N LYS A 173 -11.68 -18.10 16.19
CA LYS A 173 -12.54 -19.28 16.40
C LYS A 173 -13.56 -19.08 17.51
N SER A 174 -13.22 -18.35 18.57
CA SER A 174 -14.17 -18.06 19.66
C SER A 174 -15.23 -17.02 19.27
N ARG A 175 -14.99 -16.19 18.25
CA ARG A 175 -15.88 -15.11 17.81
C ARG A 175 -16.75 -15.47 16.61
N ILE A 176 -16.28 -16.37 15.76
CA ILE A 176 -16.91 -16.69 14.48
C ILE A 176 -17.25 -18.18 14.44
N LYS A 177 -18.51 -18.51 14.15
CA LYS A 177 -18.95 -19.89 14.01
C LYS A 177 -18.40 -20.49 12.72
N ASN A 178 -17.80 -21.68 12.80
CA ASN A 178 -17.26 -22.43 11.65
C ASN A 178 -16.39 -21.57 10.70
N PRO A 179 -15.32 -20.93 11.20
CA PRO A 179 -14.50 -20.06 10.37
C PRO A 179 -13.64 -20.86 9.41
N VAL A 180 -13.44 -20.33 8.20
CA VAL A 180 -12.49 -20.86 7.21
C VAL A 180 -11.39 -19.84 7.04
N PHE A 181 -10.15 -20.25 7.34
CA PHE A 181 -8.98 -19.39 7.23
C PHE A 181 -8.38 -19.49 5.83
N TYR A 182 -8.23 -18.33 5.17
CA TYR A 182 -7.55 -18.18 3.89
C TYR A 182 -6.21 -17.50 4.15
N VAL A 183 -5.12 -18.26 3.97
CA VAL A 183 -3.78 -17.83 4.36
C VAL A 183 -3.04 -17.22 3.17
N PHE A 184 -2.54 -15.99 3.35
CA PHE A 184 -1.70 -15.29 2.38
C PHE A 184 -0.31 -15.14 2.98
N SER A 185 0.71 -15.71 2.33
CA SER A 185 2.08 -15.66 2.85
C SER A 185 3.13 -15.58 1.75
N ASP A 186 4.26 -14.94 2.09
CA ASP A 186 5.50 -15.00 1.32
C ASP A 186 6.27 -16.32 1.55
N ASN A 187 5.83 -17.18 2.47
CA ASN A 187 6.36 -18.52 2.69
C ASN A 187 5.21 -19.53 2.97
N GLN A 188 4.65 -20.09 1.90
CA GLN A 188 3.53 -21.02 1.99
C GLN A 188 3.88 -22.34 2.67
N GLU A 189 5.12 -22.82 2.50
CA GLU A 189 5.55 -24.10 3.08
C GLU A 189 5.58 -24.05 4.61
N TRP A 190 6.00 -22.92 5.19
CA TRP A 190 5.93 -22.72 6.64
C TRP A 190 4.50 -22.68 7.19
N CYS A 191 3.52 -22.38 6.34
CA CYS A 191 2.12 -22.26 6.72
C CYS A 191 1.34 -23.57 6.63
N LYS A 192 1.90 -24.62 6.00
CA LYS A 192 1.29 -25.95 5.89
C LYS A 192 1.51 -26.74 7.18
#